data_AF-V9HH82-F1
#
_entry.id   AF-V9HH82-F1
#
_cell.length_a   1.000
_cell.length_b   1.000
_cell.length_c   1.000
_cell.angle_alpha   90.00
_cell.angle_beta   90.00
_cell.angle_gamma   90.00
#
_symmetry.space_group_name_H-M   'P 1'
#
loop_
_entity.id
_entity.type
_entity.pdbx_description
1 polymer ?
#
loop_
_entity_poly.entity_id
_entity_poly.type
_entity_poly.pdbx_seq_one_letter_code
_entity_poly.pdbx_strand_id
1 'polypeptide(L)'
;MNNSQKNISKISKLFSSIDNFLIEEKEQKLKAKLGKKIKDSIFTDEVLTKLNEHDFSGVADKEEDVVILFSTIFPIFIKDKGIIFRLYKHKVEVDLSDEMKDRYIYMFSDGRLTSGLFKCFNISDDEYVYGIKRIIDVIPLFKAAILDTLSNYESIINSNKKIDDFKSKESVAENNYDELVSYLKKKKINKVAD
;
A
#
# COMPACT_ATOMS: atom_id res chain seq x y z
N MET A 1 -0.81 22.40 49.58
CA MET A 1 -0.18 21.36 48.70
C MET A 1 1.00 22.01 47.99
N ASN A 2 2.22 21.52 48.24
CA ASN A 2 3.48 22.20 47.88
C ASN A 2 3.75 22.17 46.36
N ASN A 3 4.25 23.29 45.82
CA ASN A 3 4.67 23.44 44.42
C ASN A 3 5.72 22.41 43.96
N SER A 4 6.52 21.84 44.86
CA SER A 4 7.53 20.82 44.54
C SER A 4 6.90 19.49 44.08
N GLN A 5 5.80 19.04 44.69
CA GLN A 5 5.10 17.81 44.30
C GLN A 5 4.44 17.94 42.91
N LYS A 6 4.01 19.14 42.53
CA LYS A 6 3.42 19.44 41.21
C LYS A 6 4.46 19.38 40.07
N ASN A 7 5.70 19.81 40.34
CA ASN A 7 6.81 19.75 39.38
C ASN A 7 7.36 18.33 39.18
N ILE A 8 7.44 17.52 40.23
CA ILE A 8 7.83 16.10 40.14
C ILE A 8 6.84 15.33 39.24
N SER A 9 5.53 15.60 39.34
CA SER A 9 4.49 14.98 38.50
C SER A 9 4.54 15.40 37.02
N LYS A 10 5.02 16.62 36.71
CA LYS A 10 5.16 17.09 35.32
C LYS A 10 6.40 16.51 34.65
N ILE A 11 7.49 16.40 35.40
CA ILE A 11 8.75 15.81 34.94
C ILE A 11 8.59 14.31 34.72
N SER A 12 7.93 13.59 35.63
CA SER A 12 7.65 12.15 35.44
C SER A 12 6.77 11.87 34.22
N LYS A 13 5.78 12.72 33.95
CA LYS A 13 4.97 12.65 32.73
C LYS A 13 5.79 12.88 31.47
N LEU A 14 6.72 13.84 31.49
CA LEU A 14 7.65 14.09 30.38
C LEU A 14 8.56 12.89 30.11
N PHE A 15 9.14 12.29 31.15
CA PHE A 15 9.98 11.10 31.00
C PHE A 15 9.18 9.89 30.47
N SER A 16 7.97 9.64 30.99
CA SER A 16 7.12 8.58 30.43
C SER A 16 6.74 8.84 28.97
N SER A 17 6.55 10.09 28.57
CA SER A 17 6.29 10.43 27.17
C SER A 17 7.52 10.23 26.28
N ILE A 18 8.72 10.49 26.79
CA ILE A 18 9.99 10.25 26.05
C ILE A 18 10.23 8.75 25.90
N ASP A 19 10.04 7.99 26.97
CA ASP A 19 10.21 6.53 26.94
C ASP A 19 9.22 5.88 25.97
N ASN A 20 7.95 6.31 26.00
CA ASN A 20 6.94 5.86 25.04
C ASN A 20 7.31 6.23 23.60
N PHE A 21 7.79 7.46 23.37
CA PHE A 21 8.24 7.90 22.06
C PHE A 21 9.42 7.06 21.53
N LEU A 22 10.40 6.74 22.38
CA LEU A 22 11.54 5.91 22.01
C LEU A 22 11.13 4.46 21.69
N ILE A 23 10.11 3.94 22.39
CA ILE A 23 9.54 2.62 22.12
C ILE A 23 8.80 2.63 20.77
N GLU A 24 7.96 3.63 20.51
CA GLU A 24 7.26 3.80 19.24
C GLU A 24 8.21 3.94 18.06
N GLU A 25 9.29 4.72 18.20
CA GLU A 25 10.29 4.88 17.15
C GLU A 25 11.02 3.56 16.83
N LYS A 26 11.37 2.79 17.87
CA LYS A 26 12.00 1.47 17.71
C LYS A 26 11.05 0.50 17.01
N GLU A 27 9.80 0.46 17.44
CA GLU A 27 8.77 -0.36 16.80
C GLU A 27 8.60 0.01 15.33
N GLN A 28 8.50 1.30 15.01
CA GLN A 28 8.33 1.78 13.64
C GLN A 28 9.52 1.41 12.76
N LYS A 29 10.75 1.49 13.28
CA LYS A 29 11.96 1.03 12.58
C LYS A 29 11.93 -0.47 12.30
N LEU A 30 11.45 -1.29 13.25
CA LEU A 30 11.30 -2.74 13.07
C LEU A 30 10.26 -3.07 12.00
N LYS A 31 9.10 -2.41 12.03
CA LYS A 31 8.06 -2.57 11.01
C LYS A 31 8.56 -2.19 9.63
N ALA A 32 9.20 -1.02 9.47
CA ALA A 32 9.75 -0.58 8.20
C ALA A 32 10.81 -1.55 7.65
N LYS A 33 11.69 -2.06 8.52
CA LYS A 33 12.69 -3.07 8.14
C LYS A 33 12.04 -4.37 7.66
N LEU A 34 10.97 -4.81 8.33
CA LEU A 34 10.21 -5.99 7.93
C LEU A 34 9.44 -5.77 6.62
N GLY A 35 8.78 -4.62 6.46
CA GLY A 35 8.08 -4.24 5.23
C GLY A 35 9.01 -4.23 4.03
N LYS A 36 10.21 -3.67 4.19
CA LYS A 36 11.27 -3.76 3.17
C LYS A 36 11.63 -5.21 2.84
N LYS A 37 11.90 -6.05 3.85
CA LYS A 37 12.26 -7.47 3.63
C LYS A 37 11.18 -8.26 2.90
N ILE A 38 9.91 -8.06 3.26
CA ILE A 38 8.78 -8.73 2.60
C ILE A 38 8.69 -8.25 1.15
N LYS A 39 8.77 -6.94 0.91
CA LYS A 39 8.77 -6.37 -0.44
C LYS A 39 9.91 -6.94 -1.28
N ASP A 40 11.13 -6.93 -0.77
CA ASP A 40 12.32 -7.43 -1.49
C ASP A 40 12.23 -8.95 -1.77
N SER A 41 11.50 -9.69 -0.94
CA SER A 41 11.26 -11.14 -1.15
C SER A 41 10.22 -11.42 -2.25
N ILE A 42 9.29 -10.49 -2.49
CA ILE A 42 8.29 -10.58 -3.57
C ILE A 42 8.90 -10.05 -4.88
N PHE A 43 9.47 -8.86 -4.83
CA PHE A 43 10.05 -8.15 -5.97
C PHE A 43 11.56 -8.41 -6.05
N THR A 44 11.91 -9.69 -6.24
CA THR A 44 13.30 -10.10 -6.41
C THR A 44 13.91 -9.49 -7.67
N ASP A 45 15.24 -9.47 -7.78
CA ASP A 45 15.95 -8.98 -8.97
C ASP A 45 15.40 -9.60 -10.26
N GLU A 46 15.09 -10.90 -10.29
CA GLU A 46 14.45 -11.56 -11.44
C GLU A 46 13.11 -10.91 -11.84
N VAL A 47 12.25 -10.59 -10.87
CA VAL A 47 10.94 -9.97 -11.10
C VAL A 47 11.13 -8.53 -11.57
N LEU A 48 12.05 -7.80 -10.94
CA LEU A 48 12.37 -6.42 -11.32
C LEU A 48 12.99 -6.37 -12.72
N THR A 49 13.90 -7.30 -13.04
CA THR A 49 14.47 -7.45 -14.37
C THR A 49 13.38 -7.75 -15.37
N LYS A 50 12.47 -8.71 -15.15
CA LYS A 50 11.36 -8.93 -16.10
C LYS A 50 10.43 -7.72 -16.23
N LEU A 51 10.10 -7.04 -15.13
CA LEU A 51 9.33 -5.79 -15.17
C LEU A 51 10.04 -4.72 -16.00
N ASN A 52 11.37 -4.67 -15.93
CA ASN A 52 12.23 -3.77 -16.70
C ASN A 52 12.64 -4.35 -18.08
N GLU A 53 12.49 -5.63 -18.40
CA GLU A 53 12.72 -6.18 -19.74
C GLU A 53 11.58 -5.79 -20.67
N HIS A 54 10.40 -5.60 -20.07
CA HIS A 54 9.33 -4.83 -20.66
C HIS A 54 9.61 -3.30 -20.60
N ASP A 55 10.86 -2.84 -20.33
CA ASP A 55 11.30 -1.44 -20.44
C ASP A 55 11.10 -0.92 -21.85
N PHE A 56 9.98 -0.24 -22.05
CA PHE A 56 9.86 1.23 -22.00
C PHE A 56 10.92 2.12 -22.67
N SER A 57 12.06 1.65 -23.16
CA SER A 57 13.04 2.49 -23.86
C SER A 57 12.72 2.72 -25.35
N GLY A 58 11.81 1.93 -25.92
CA GLY A 58 11.35 2.07 -27.31
C GLY A 58 9.97 2.71 -27.48
N VAL A 59 9.22 2.92 -26.38
CA VAL A 59 7.84 3.49 -26.40
C VAL A 59 7.67 4.61 -25.37
N ALA A 60 8.43 4.65 -24.27
CA ALA A 60 8.18 5.57 -23.15
C ALA A 60 9.05 6.83 -23.17
N ASP A 61 8.73 7.73 -24.09
CA ASP A 61 9.02 9.16 -23.90
C ASP A 61 7.93 9.86 -23.05
N LYS A 62 6.94 9.12 -22.53
CA LYS A 62 5.80 9.69 -21.78
C LYS A 62 5.48 8.94 -20.49
N GLU A 63 5.39 9.70 -19.40
CA GLU A 63 5.09 9.26 -18.03
C GLU A 63 3.73 8.51 -17.92
N GLU A 64 2.79 8.81 -18.83
CA GLU A 64 1.46 8.16 -18.91
C GLU A 64 1.53 6.68 -19.30
N ASP A 65 2.46 6.28 -20.17
CA ASP A 65 2.56 4.90 -20.67
C ASP A 65 3.02 3.94 -19.57
N VAL A 66 3.88 4.43 -18.67
CA VAL A 66 4.35 3.70 -17.49
C VAL A 66 3.19 3.44 -16.52
N VAL A 67 2.30 4.42 -16.32
CA VAL A 67 1.14 4.30 -15.43
C VAL A 67 0.13 3.28 -15.96
N ILE A 68 -0.16 3.31 -17.26
CA ILE A 68 -1.07 2.37 -17.92
C ILE A 68 -0.54 0.93 -17.80
N LEU A 69 0.77 0.74 -17.97
CA LEU A 69 1.38 -0.59 -17.91
C LEU A 69 1.35 -1.18 -16.49
N PHE A 70 1.68 -0.39 -15.46
CA PHE A 70 1.54 -0.83 -14.08
C PHE A 70 0.10 -1.18 -13.71
N SER A 71 -0.89 -0.47 -14.28
CA SER A 71 -2.31 -0.77 -14.09
C SER A 71 -2.77 -2.04 -14.79
N THR A 72 -2.00 -2.55 -15.76
CA THR A 72 -2.30 -3.79 -16.49
C THR A 72 -1.81 -5.03 -15.73
N ILE A 73 -0.69 -4.91 -15.01
CA ILE A 73 -0.10 -6.01 -14.23
C ILE A 73 -0.70 -6.08 -12.82
N PHE A 74 -0.91 -4.93 -12.17
CA PHE A 74 -1.41 -4.89 -10.80
C PHE A 74 -2.88 -4.43 -10.73
N PRO A 75 -3.66 -4.92 -9.77
CA PRO A 75 -3.25 -5.87 -8.72
C PRO A 75 -3.13 -7.33 -9.20
N ILE A 76 -2.18 -8.06 -8.62
CA ILE A 76 -2.06 -9.51 -8.77
C ILE A 76 -2.95 -10.18 -7.72
N PHE A 77 -3.84 -11.07 -8.17
CA PHE A 77 -4.80 -11.76 -7.31
C PHE A 77 -4.33 -13.19 -7.02
N ILE A 78 -4.26 -13.54 -5.74
CA ILE A 78 -4.03 -14.90 -5.29
C ILE A 78 -5.19 -15.33 -4.41
N LYS A 79 -5.70 -16.55 -4.61
CA LYS A 79 -6.66 -17.19 -3.71
C LYS A 79 -5.98 -18.41 -3.09
N ASP A 80 -5.79 -18.40 -1.78
CA ASP A 80 -5.23 -19.54 -1.04
C ASP A 80 -6.10 -19.84 0.19
N LYS A 81 -6.52 -21.10 0.35
CA LYS A 81 -7.29 -21.58 1.52
C LYS A 81 -8.51 -20.71 1.88
N GLY A 82 -9.22 -20.20 0.86
CA GLY A 82 -10.40 -19.36 1.06
C GLY A 82 -10.11 -17.87 1.34
N ILE A 83 -8.83 -17.49 1.47
CA ILE A 83 -8.38 -16.10 1.64
C ILE A 83 -8.05 -15.52 0.28
N ILE A 84 -8.43 -14.27 0.04
CA ILE A 84 -8.09 -13.53 -1.18
C ILE A 84 -7.00 -12.52 -0.84
N PHE A 85 -5.91 -12.58 -1.60
CA PHE A 85 -4.81 -11.64 -1.51
C PHE A 85 -4.75 -10.80 -2.78
N ARG A 86 -4.57 -9.49 -2.62
CA ARG A 86 -4.32 -8.54 -3.72
C ARG A 86 -2.99 -7.87 -3.50
N LEU A 87 -2.02 -8.20 -4.34
CA LEU A 87 -0.72 -7.56 -4.33
C LEU A 87 -0.74 -6.34 -5.24
N TYR A 88 -0.34 -5.21 -4.68
CA TYR A 88 0.00 -3.98 -5.39
C TYR A 88 1.50 -3.71 -5.24
N LYS A 89 2.05 -2.81 -6.05
CA LYS A 89 3.46 -2.40 -5.96
C LYS A 89 3.88 -1.90 -4.56
N HIS A 90 2.95 -1.29 -3.82
CA HIS A 90 3.23 -0.62 -2.54
C HIS A 90 2.54 -1.27 -1.32
N LYS A 91 1.67 -2.26 -1.52
CA LYS A 91 0.89 -2.88 -0.45
C LYS A 91 0.39 -4.28 -0.80
N VAL A 92 -0.04 -5.01 0.22
CA VAL A 92 -0.87 -6.22 0.10
C VAL A 92 -2.20 -5.98 0.79
N GLU A 93 -3.30 -6.31 0.13
CA GLU A 93 -4.60 -6.45 0.78
C GLU A 93 -4.92 -7.92 1.00
N VAL A 94 -5.51 -8.23 2.15
CA VAL A 94 -5.87 -9.58 2.56
C VAL A 94 -7.33 -9.57 3.00
N ASP A 95 -8.18 -10.30 2.28
CA ASP A 95 -9.58 -10.48 2.64
C ASP A 95 -9.75 -11.89 3.20
N LEU A 96 -9.99 -11.99 4.52
CA LEU A 96 -10.28 -13.27 5.17
C LEU A 96 -11.75 -13.71 4.97
N SER A 97 -12.62 -12.76 4.67
CA SER A 97 -14.03 -12.96 4.33
C SER A 97 -14.51 -11.80 3.44
N ASP A 98 -15.77 -11.87 2.98
CA ASP A 98 -16.38 -10.77 2.21
C ASP A 98 -16.65 -9.52 3.08
N GLU A 99 -16.65 -9.67 4.41
CA GLU A 99 -16.92 -8.57 5.34
C GLU A 99 -15.75 -7.59 5.45
N MET A 100 -16.05 -6.29 5.53
CA MET A 100 -15.03 -5.23 5.64
C MET A 100 -14.15 -5.38 6.89
N LYS A 101 -14.70 -5.87 8.00
CA LYS A 101 -13.96 -6.04 9.26
C LYS A 101 -12.83 -7.05 9.17
N ASP A 102 -12.94 -7.99 8.23
CA ASP A 102 -12.02 -9.12 8.05
C ASP A 102 -10.97 -8.84 6.97
N ARG A 103 -10.87 -7.57 6.54
CA ARG A 103 -9.87 -7.11 5.57
C ARG A 103 -8.68 -6.51 6.28
N TYR A 104 -7.49 -6.78 5.75
CA TYR A 104 -6.25 -6.17 6.20
C TYR A 104 -5.52 -5.52 5.04
N ILE A 105 -4.87 -4.40 5.30
CA ILE A 105 -4.02 -3.67 4.36
C ILE A 105 -2.63 -3.58 5.00
N TYR A 106 -1.65 -4.17 4.32
CA TYR A 106 -0.25 -4.10 4.72
C TYR A 106 0.53 -3.19 3.78
N MET A 107 1.08 -2.10 4.31
CA MET A 107 1.87 -1.12 3.56
C MET A 107 3.36 -1.46 3.66
N PHE A 108 4.04 -1.63 2.53
CA PHE A 108 5.48 -1.99 2.54
C PHE A 108 6.38 -0.85 3.01
N SER A 109 6.00 0.40 2.74
CA SER A 109 6.81 1.59 3.02
C SER A 109 7.18 1.75 4.48
N ASP A 110 6.26 1.39 5.37
CA ASP A 110 6.36 1.62 6.81
C ASP A 110 6.01 0.36 7.63
N GLY A 111 5.73 -0.75 6.95
CA GLY A 111 5.32 -2.02 7.58
C GLY A 111 4.01 -1.90 8.35
N ARG A 112 3.15 -0.94 8.03
CA ARG A 112 1.88 -0.76 8.74
C ARG A 112 0.86 -1.81 8.32
N LEU A 113 0.30 -2.53 9.28
CA LEU A 113 -0.89 -3.36 9.09
C LEU A 113 -2.11 -2.62 9.64
N THR A 114 -3.13 -2.46 8.80
CA THR A 114 -4.38 -1.77 9.15
C THR A 114 -5.57 -2.67 8.79
N SER A 115 -6.55 -2.81 9.68
CA SER A 115 -7.81 -3.50 9.37
C SER A 115 -8.71 -2.64 8.46
N GLY A 116 -9.71 -3.25 7.84
CA GLY A 116 -10.72 -2.54 7.06
C GLY A 116 -11.58 -1.57 7.89
N LEU A 117 -11.54 -1.66 9.22
CA LEU A 117 -12.12 -0.70 10.16
C LEU A 117 -11.11 0.36 10.64
N PHE A 118 -10.00 0.52 9.92
CA PHE A 118 -8.95 1.52 10.18
C PHE A 118 -8.22 1.37 11.53
N LYS A 119 -8.35 0.24 12.22
CA LYS A 119 -7.47 -0.09 13.36
C LYS A 119 -6.06 -0.41 12.85
N CYS A 120 -5.07 0.34 13.30
CA CYS A 120 -3.65 0.06 13.08
C CYS A 120 -3.12 -0.86 14.18
N PHE A 121 -2.36 -1.88 13.79
CA PHE A 121 -1.80 -2.86 14.72
C PHE A 121 -0.33 -2.58 15.03
N ASN A 122 0.04 -2.85 16.27
CA ASN A 122 1.40 -2.82 16.75
C ASN A 122 2.13 -4.13 16.43
N ILE A 123 3.47 -4.09 16.33
CA ILE A 123 4.25 -5.30 16.02
C ILE A 123 4.16 -6.34 17.15
N SER A 124 3.82 -5.88 18.36
CA SER A 124 3.53 -6.70 19.54
C SER A 124 2.14 -7.33 19.53
N ASP A 125 1.23 -6.90 18.65
CA ASP A 125 -0.12 -7.44 18.60
C ASP A 125 -0.12 -8.80 17.91
N ASP A 126 -0.82 -9.78 18.49
CA ASP A 126 -0.97 -11.11 17.91
C ASP A 126 -1.60 -11.06 16.52
N GLU A 127 -2.56 -10.15 16.30
CA GLU A 127 -3.18 -9.92 15.00
C GLU A 127 -2.17 -9.41 13.95
N TYR A 128 -1.21 -8.57 14.35
CA TYR A 128 -0.14 -8.15 13.44
C TYR A 128 0.68 -9.36 13.01
N VAL A 129 1.16 -10.14 13.98
CA VAL A 129 1.97 -11.33 13.70
C VAL A 129 1.21 -12.34 12.84
N TYR A 130 -0.07 -12.56 13.14
CA TYR A 130 -0.95 -13.43 12.37
C TYR A 130 -1.11 -12.97 10.93
N GLY A 131 -1.46 -11.70 10.70
CA GLY A 131 -1.65 -11.13 9.36
C GLY A 131 -0.37 -11.17 8.53
N ILE A 132 0.78 -10.82 9.13
CA ILE A 132 2.06 -10.84 8.42
C ILE A 132 2.50 -12.26 8.04
N LYS A 133 2.30 -13.26 8.90
CA LYS A 133 2.61 -14.65 8.57
C LYS A 133 1.84 -15.12 7.33
N ARG A 134 0.55 -14.81 7.24
CA ARG A 134 -0.27 -15.14 6.06
C ARG A 134 0.27 -14.50 4.77
N ILE A 135 0.73 -13.25 4.84
CA ILE A 135 1.36 -12.58 3.70
C ILE A 135 2.67 -13.27 3.33
N ILE A 136 3.51 -13.60 4.31
CA ILE A 136 4.79 -14.29 4.08
C ILE A 136 4.57 -15.65 3.41
N ASP A 137 3.59 -16.43 3.90
CA ASP A 137 3.27 -17.77 3.38
C ASP A 137 2.88 -17.74 1.89
N VAL A 138 2.30 -16.63 1.42
CA VAL A 138 1.80 -16.48 0.04
C VAL A 138 2.83 -15.87 -0.92
N ILE A 139 3.99 -15.40 -0.45
CA ILE A 139 5.05 -14.79 -1.27
C ILE A 139 5.44 -15.63 -2.49
N PRO A 140 5.65 -16.97 -2.38
CA PRO A 140 5.99 -17.77 -3.55
C PRO A 140 4.92 -17.74 -4.65
N LEU A 141 3.64 -17.69 -4.26
CA LEU A 141 2.51 -17.62 -5.20
C LEU A 141 2.46 -16.26 -5.89
N PHE A 142 2.71 -15.16 -5.15
CA PHE A 142 2.85 -13.84 -5.77
C PHE A 142 3.96 -13.81 -6.81
N LYS A 143 5.14 -14.32 -6.48
CA LYS A 143 6.28 -14.34 -7.39
C LYS A 143 5.92 -15.10 -8.69
N ALA A 144 5.36 -16.29 -8.55
CA ALA A 144 4.93 -17.10 -9.69
C ALA A 144 3.90 -16.38 -10.56
N ALA A 145 2.86 -15.78 -9.95
CA ALA A 145 1.81 -15.08 -10.67
C ALA A 145 2.30 -13.81 -11.38
N ILE A 146 3.24 -13.06 -10.78
CA ILE A 146 3.87 -11.92 -11.44
C ILE A 146 4.64 -12.40 -12.68
N LEU A 147 5.50 -13.41 -12.54
CA LEU A 147 6.31 -13.91 -13.65
C LEU A 147 5.46 -14.49 -14.78
N ASP A 148 4.36 -15.17 -14.45
CA ASP A 148 3.39 -15.67 -15.43
C ASP A 148 2.67 -14.51 -16.15
N THR A 149 2.23 -13.50 -15.40
CA THR A 149 1.59 -12.30 -15.98
C THR A 149 2.52 -11.58 -16.94
N LEU A 150 3.80 -11.42 -16.57
CA LEU A 150 4.81 -10.78 -17.43
C LEU A 150 5.11 -11.62 -18.67
N SER A 151 5.21 -12.94 -18.52
CA SER A 151 5.51 -13.83 -19.66
C SER A 151 4.38 -13.85 -20.69
N ASN A 152 3.14 -13.54 -20.29
CA ASN A 152 1.97 -13.47 -21.16
C ASN A 152 1.56 -12.02 -21.54
N TYR A 153 2.40 -11.04 -21.24
CA TYR A 153 2.05 -9.62 -21.28
C TYR A 153 1.55 -9.14 -22.66
N GLU A 154 2.25 -9.48 -23.75
CA GLU A 154 1.86 -9.08 -25.11
C GLU A 154 0.49 -9.63 -25.52
N SER A 155 0.18 -10.86 -25.12
CA SER A 155 -1.13 -11.47 -25.37
C SER A 155 -2.24 -10.76 -24.59
N ILE A 156 -1.96 -10.33 -23.35
CA ILE A 156 -2.89 -9.58 -22.50
C ILE A 156 -3.19 -8.21 -23.08
N ILE A 157 -2.20 -7.46 -23.56
CA ILE A 157 -2.45 -6.16 -24.22
C ILE A 157 -3.28 -6.34 -25.48
N ASN A 158 -2.88 -7.27 -26.36
CA ASN A 158 -3.51 -7.44 -27.68
C ASN A 158 -4.95 -7.98 -27.59
N SER A 159 -5.32 -8.65 -26.50
CA SER A 159 -6.67 -9.19 -26.25
C SER A 159 -7.57 -8.25 -25.44
N ASN A 160 -7.05 -7.15 -24.90
CA ASN A 160 -7.78 -6.31 -23.95
C ASN A 160 -8.84 -5.43 -24.65
N LYS A 161 -10.08 -5.93 -24.72
CA LYS A 161 -11.31 -5.15 -24.94
C LYS A 161 -11.52 -4.01 -23.91
N LYS A 162 -10.75 -3.96 -22.82
CA LYS A 162 -10.83 -2.92 -21.79
C LYS A 162 -10.50 -1.51 -22.32
N ILE A 163 -9.68 -1.39 -23.36
CA ILE A 163 -9.32 -0.08 -23.93
C ILE A 163 -10.58 0.67 -24.44
N ASP A 164 -11.58 -0.03 -24.97
CA ASP A 164 -12.81 0.59 -25.46
C ASP A 164 -13.75 1.06 -24.33
N ASP A 165 -13.77 0.36 -23.19
CA ASP A 165 -14.54 0.77 -22.00
C ASP A 165 -13.96 2.02 -21.32
N PHE A 166 -12.64 2.23 -21.38
CA PHE A 166 -11.97 3.41 -20.82
C PHE A 166 -12.39 4.70 -21.51
N LYS A 167 -12.50 4.69 -22.85
CA LYS A 167 -12.94 5.86 -23.64
C LYS A 167 -14.32 6.37 -23.23
N SER A 168 -15.22 5.47 -22.81
CA SER A 168 -16.57 5.84 -22.39
C SER A 168 -16.63 6.59 -21.04
N LYS A 169 -15.58 6.47 -20.22
CA LYS A 169 -15.51 7.07 -18.86
C LYS A 169 -14.53 8.23 -18.76
N GLU A 170 -13.77 8.50 -19.83
CA GLU A 170 -12.77 9.55 -19.89
C GLU A 170 -13.37 10.93 -19.59
N SER A 171 -14.46 11.29 -20.29
CA SER A 171 -15.14 12.57 -20.06
C SER A 171 -15.70 12.71 -18.64
N VAL A 172 -16.17 11.61 -18.04
CA VAL A 172 -16.63 11.60 -16.64
C VAL A 172 -15.46 11.81 -15.69
N ALA A 173 -14.31 11.19 -15.96
CA ALA A 173 -13.10 11.35 -15.14
C ALA A 173 -12.55 12.79 -15.21
N GLU A 174 -12.50 13.39 -16.41
CA GLU A 174 -12.08 14.79 -16.61
C GLU A 174 -13.00 15.76 -15.86
N ASN A 175 -14.32 15.60 -16.02
CA ASN A 175 -15.29 16.44 -15.30
C ASN A 175 -15.14 16.34 -13.79
N ASN A 176 -14.96 15.12 -13.25
CA ASN A 176 -14.73 14.91 -11.82
C ASN A 176 -13.41 15.55 -11.36
N TYR A 177 -12.35 15.47 -12.17
CA TYR A 177 -11.07 16.12 -11.85
C TYR A 177 -11.23 17.64 -11.74
N ASP A 178 -11.85 18.25 -12.75
CA ASP A 178 -12.05 19.70 -12.79
C ASP A 178 -12.92 20.20 -11.62
N GLU A 179 -13.97 19.44 -11.28
CA GLU A 179 -14.81 19.72 -10.11
C GLU A 179 -13.98 19.71 -8.82
N LEU A 180 -13.19 18.66 -8.60
CA LEU A 180 -12.38 18.48 -7.39
C LEU A 180 -11.26 19.53 -7.28
N VAL A 181 -10.60 19.88 -8.39
CA VAL A 181 -9.59 20.94 -8.44
C VAL A 181 -10.22 22.29 -8.12
N SER A 182 -11.39 22.57 -8.69
CA SER A 182 -12.15 23.80 -8.42
C SER A 182 -12.56 23.89 -6.95
N TYR A 183 -13.03 22.78 -6.37
CA TYR A 183 -13.36 22.68 -4.95
C TYR A 183 -12.14 22.94 -4.05
N LEU A 184 -10.99 22.34 -4.36
CA LEU A 184 -9.74 22.53 -3.63
C LEU A 184 -9.27 24.00 -3.66
N LYS A 185 -9.36 24.65 -4.83
CA LYS A 185 -9.01 26.07 -4.99
C LYS A 185 -9.91 26.98 -4.15
N LYS A 186 -11.23 26.76 -4.17
CA LYS A 186 -12.20 27.51 -3.34
C LYS A 186 -11.91 27.36 -1.84
N LYS A 187 -11.57 26.15 -1.37
CA LYS A 187 -11.20 25.89 0.03
C LYS A 187 -9.90 26.59 0.45
N LYS A 188 -8.93 26.77 -0.45
CA LYS A 188 -7.68 27.51 -0.15
C LYS A 188 -7.92 29.01 -0.05
N ILE A 189 -8.77 29.60 -0.88
CA ILE A 189 -9.10 31.03 -0.84
C ILE A 189 -9.80 31.39 0.49
N ASN A 190 -10.73 30.55 0.94
CA ASN A 190 -11.44 30.78 2.20
C ASN A 190 -10.57 30.59 3.46
N LYS A 191 -9.35 30.03 3.35
CA LYS A 191 -8.39 29.93 4.46
C LYS A 191 -7.44 31.12 4.57
N VAL A 192 -7.44 32.04 3.60
CA VAL A 192 -6.59 33.24 3.58
C VAL A 192 -7.38 34.50 3.98
N ALA A 193 -8.71 34.37 4.08
CA ALA A 193 -9.62 35.44 4.49
C ALA A 193 -10.04 35.38 5.97
N ASP A 194 -9.56 34.38 6.72
CA ASP A 194 -9.65 34.22 8.18
C ASP A 194 -8.25 34.39 8.80
#